data_AF-A0A380GPH7-F1
#
_entry.id   AF-A0A380GPH7-F1
#
_cell.length_a   1.000
_cell.length_b   1.000
_cell.length_c   1.000
_cell.angle_alpha   90.00
_cell.angle_beta   90.00
_cell.angle_gamma   90.00
#
_symmetry.space_group_name_H-M   'P 1'
#
loop_
_entity.id
_entity.type
_entity.pdbx_description
1 polymer ?
#
loop_
_entity_poly.entity_id
_entity_poly.type
_entity_poly.pdbx_seq_one_letter_code
_entity_poly.pdbx_strand_id
1 'polypeptide(L)'
;MKSNFYQTTKIFLFYLKRNRLKMLLWLVILVGLTLMIPPAFESMYPDPAKMTPIIEMSENPAMEAMLGPGDFRQANVGVLFTHEMILFTGIMLAIMNITILAKDTRGDEEDGRTEILNALPIGRQATV
;
A
#
# COMPACT_ATOMS: atom_id res chain seq x y z
N MET A 1 -20.20 -26.35 21.96
CA MET A 1 -20.02 -25.60 20.70
C MET A 1 -18.61 -25.04 20.66
N LYS A 2 -17.84 -25.30 19.59
CA LYS A 2 -16.55 -24.59 19.40
C LYS A 2 -16.85 -23.11 19.10
N SER A 3 -15.97 -22.21 19.53
CA SER A 3 -16.09 -20.76 19.28
C SER A 3 -16.25 -20.45 17.79
N ASN A 4 -17.01 -19.41 17.44
CA ASN A 4 -17.21 -19.00 16.04
C ASN A 4 -15.90 -18.66 15.32
N PHE A 5 -14.84 -18.32 16.06
CA PHE A 5 -13.49 -17.99 15.56
C PHE A 5 -12.49 -19.16 15.70
N TYR A 6 -12.97 -20.39 15.79
CA TYR A 6 -12.11 -21.55 15.95
C TYR A 6 -11.17 -21.72 14.74
N GLN A 7 -9.87 -21.82 14.99
CA GLN A 7 -8.78 -21.94 14.01
C GLN A 7 -8.50 -20.72 13.11
N THR A 8 -9.04 -19.53 13.39
CA THR A 8 -8.74 -18.30 12.63
C THR A 8 -7.24 -18.02 12.52
N THR A 9 -6.47 -18.21 13.60
CA THR A 9 -5.01 -18.03 13.58
C THR A 9 -4.32 -18.96 12.58
N LYS A 10 -4.77 -20.22 12.46
CA LYS A 10 -4.16 -21.18 11.53
C LYS A 10 -4.45 -20.81 10.08
N ILE A 11 -5.67 -20.35 9.81
CA ILE A 11 -6.09 -19.86 8.48
C ILE A 11 -5.29 -18.59 8.14
N PHE A 12 -5.17 -17.65 9.06
CA PHE A 12 -4.37 -16.44 8.90
C PHE A 12 -2.90 -16.78 8.56
N LEU A 13 -2.27 -17.66 9.35
CA LEU A 13 -0.89 -18.10 9.09
C LEU A 13 -0.73 -18.84 7.76
N PHE A 14 -1.75 -19.60 7.34
CA PHE A 14 -1.77 -20.26 6.04
C PHE A 14 -1.74 -19.25 4.90
N TYR A 15 -2.64 -18.26 4.91
CA TYR A 15 -2.67 -17.19 3.90
C TYR A 15 -1.39 -16.34 3.94
N LEU A 16 -0.89 -16.01 5.14
CA LEU A 16 0.36 -15.28 5.29
C LEU A 16 1.54 -16.05 4.67
N LYS A 17 1.66 -17.35 4.95
CA LYS A 17 2.73 -18.19 4.41
C LYS A 17 2.64 -18.35 2.90
N ARG A 18 1.43 -18.43 2.35
CA ARG A 18 1.18 -18.52 0.91
C ARG A 18 1.53 -17.22 0.20
N ASN A 19 1.11 -16.09 0.76
CA ASN A 19 1.27 -14.78 0.14
C ASN A 19 2.61 -14.11 0.45
N ARG A 20 3.44 -14.69 1.33
CA ARG A 20 4.72 -14.11 1.75
C ARG A 20 5.59 -13.63 0.60
N LEU A 21 5.69 -14.39 -0.50
CA LEU A 21 6.56 -14.01 -1.62
C LEU A 21 5.99 -12.79 -2.35
N LYS A 22 4.69 -12.75 -2.60
CA LYS A 22 4.03 -11.61 -3.23
C LYS A 22 4.10 -10.36 -2.35
N MET A 23 3.83 -10.50 -1.05
CA MET A 23 3.93 -9.40 -0.10
C MET A 23 5.38 -8.89 0.01
N LEU A 24 6.37 -9.79 0.04
CA LEU A 24 7.78 -9.41 0.04
C LEU A 24 8.16 -8.67 -1.25
N LEU A 25 7.73 -9.17 -2.41
CA LEU A 25 7.98 -8.51 -3.70
C LEU A 25 7.37 -7.10 -3.73
N TRP A 26 6.10 -6.96 -3.32
CA TRP A 26 5.45 -5.66 -3.23
C TRP A 26 6.14 -4.72 -2.23
N LEU A 27 6.58 -5.23 -1.08
CA LEU A 27 7.33 -4.45 -0.10
C LEU A 27 8.65 -3.96 -0.70
N VAL A 28 9.41 -4.83 -1.38
CA VAL A 28 10.66 -4.46 -2.05
C VAL A 28 10.41 -3.41 -3.13
N ILE A 29 9.35 -3.54 -3.93
CA ILE A 29 9.00 -2.55 -4.96
C ILE A 29 8.64 -1.20 -4.33
N LEU A 30 7.79 -1.18 -3.31
CA LEU A 30 7.37 0.03 -2.61
C LEU A 30 8.55 0.75 -1.96
N VAL A 31 9.40 0.01 -1.24
CA VAL A 31 10.59 0.56 -0.58
C VAL A 31 11.59 1.04 -1.63
N GLY A 32 11.85 0.26 -2.68
CA GLY A 32 12.76 0.62 -3.75
C GLY A 32 12.35 1.91 -4.46
N LEU A 33 11.06 2.03 -4.84
CA LEU A 33 10.53 3.25 -5.44
C LEU A 33 10.63 4.44 -4.48
N THR A 34 10.29 4.25 -3.21
CA THR A 34 10.33 5.32 -2.20
C THR A 34 11.75 5.84 -1.99
N LEU A 35 12.75 4.95 -1.98
CA LEU A 35 14.15 5.32 -1.78
C LEU A 35 14.82 5.93 -3.03
N MET A 36 14.30 5.66 -4.23
CA MET A 36 14.86 6.18 -5.48
C MET A 36 14.52 7.67 -5.71
N ILE A 37 13.44 8.17 -5.11
CA ILE A 37 12.88 9.49 -5.39
C ILE A 37 13.64 10.64 -4.71
N PRO A 38 14.03 10.58 -3.41
CA PRO A 38 14.76 11.67 -2.75
C PRO A 38 16.04 12.12 -3.49
N PRO A 39 16.96 11.23 -3.92
CA PRO A 39 18.16 11.66 -4.63
C PRO A 39 17.83 12.27 -6.02
N ALA A 40 16.74 11.82 -6.66
CA ALA A 40 16.29 12.43 -7.90
C ALA A 40 15.82 13.88 -7.66
N PHE A 41 15.05 14.13 -6.61
CA PHE A 41 14.62 15.47 -6.23
C PHE A 41 15.79 16.39 -5.85
N GLU A 42 16.77 15.89 -5.10
CA GLU A 42 17.98 16.65 -4.77
C GLU A 42 18.77 17.04 -6.04
N SER A 43 18.86 16.13 -7.02
CA SER A 43 19.53 16.42 -8.29
C SER A 43 18.78 17.43 -9.16
N MET A 44 17.45 17.45 -9.10
CA MET A 44 16.60 18.37 -9.86
C MET A 44 16.52 19.75 -9.22
N TYR A 45 16.54 19.82 -7.89
CA TYR A 45 16.41 21.05 -7.12
C TYR A 45 17.61 21.27 -6.17
N PRO A 46 18.82 21.47 -6.70
CA PRO A 46 20.01 21.72 -5.87
C PRO A 46 20.00 23.07 -5.17
N ASP A 47 19.16 24.02 -5.63
CA ASP A 47 19.00 25.35 -5.05
C ASP A 47 17.54 25.56 -4.61
N PRO A 48 17.26 25.81 -3.32
CA PRO A 48 15.93 26.09 -2.80
C PRO A 48 15.22 27.25 -3.51
N ALA A 49 15.97 28.23 -4.02
CA ALA A 49 15.41 29.37 -4.74
C ALA A 49 14.73 28.98 -6.06
N LYS A 50 15.03 27.79 -6.60
CA LYS A 50 14.41 27.26 -7.83
C LYS A 50 13.18 26.39 -7.56
N MET A 51 12.82 26.19 -6.29
CA MET A 51 11.66 25.37 -5.90
C MET A 51 10.34 26.16 -5.88
N THR A 52 10.37 27.48 -6.08
CA THR A 52 9.16 28.32 -6.07
C THR A 52 8.04 27.83 -6.99
N PRO A 53 8.31 27.44 -8.25
CA PRO A 53 7.23 27.01 -9.16
C PRO A 53 6.55 25.72 -8.72
N ILE A 54 7.29 24.80 -8.09
CA ILE A 54 6.72 23.53 -7.63
C ILE A 54 5.94 23.71 -6.32
N ILE A 55 6.38 24.62 -5.44
CA ILE A 55 5.63 25.01 -4.24
C ILE A 55 4.29 25.63 -4.63
N GLU A 56 4.28 26.57 -5.57
CA GLU A 56 3.04 27.20 -6.07
C GLU A 56 2.09 26.17 -6.69
N MET A 57 2.62 25.16 -7.40
CA MET A 57 1.82 24.07 -7.94
C MET A 57 1.23 23.19 -6.84
N SER A 58 2.00 22.87 -5.80
CA SER A 58 1.57 22.03 -4.68
C SER A 58 0.58 22.72 -3.74
N GLU A 59 0.58 24.06 -3.68
CA GLU A 59 -0.41 24.87 -2.94
C GLU A 59 -1.78 25.00 -3.63
N ASN A 60 -1.94 24.43 -4.83
CA ASN A 60 -3.22 24.46 -5.54
C ASN A 60 -4.33 23.75 -4.74
N PRO A 61 -5.55 24.33 -4.62
CA PRO A 61 -6.69 23.69 -3.95
C PRO A 61 -7.00 22.26 -4.42
N ALA A 62 -6.72 21.94 -5.69
CA ALA A 62 -6.86 20.58 -6.21
C ALA A 62 -5.84 19.62 -5.58
N MET A 63 -4.60 20.06 -5.41
CA MET A 63 -3.54 19.28 -4.76
C MET A 63 -3.81 19.13 -3.28
N GLU A 64 -4.28 20.18 -2.60
CA GLU A 64 -4.70 20.11 -1.19
C GLU A 64 -5.87 19.13 -0.98
N ALA A 65 -6.84 19.09 -1.90
CA ALA A 65 -7.93 18.11 -1.84
C ALA A 65 -7.47 16.66 -2.05
N MET A 66 -6.43 16.44 -2.86
CA MET A 66 -5.91 15.10 -3.19
C MET A 66 -4.88 14.58 -2.18
N LEU A 67 -3.99 15.44 -1.70
CA LEU A 67 -2.82 15.11 -0.90
C LEU A 67 -2.95 15.53 0.57
N GLY A 68 -3.95 16.38 0.87
CA GLY A 68 -4.11 17.02 2.16
C GLY A 68 -3.36 18.36 2.26
N PRO A 69 -3.55 19.07 3.39
CA PRO A 69 -2.91 20.37 3.64
C PRO A 69 -1.39 20.20 3.77
N GLY A 70 -0.63 20.86 2.88
CA GLY A 70 0.82 20.95 2.96
C GLY A 70 1.25 22.26 3.64
N ASP A 71 2.18 22.18 4.58
CA ASP A 71 2.83 23.38 5.14
C ASP A 71 4.15 23.65 4.39
N PHE A 72 4.12 24.60 3.46
CA PHE A 72 5.29 24.97 2.65
C PHE A 72 6.04 26.20 3.17
N ARG A 73 5.75 26.68 4.39
CA ARG A 73 6.40 27.88 4.98
C ARG A 73 7.93 27.73 5.12
N GLN A 74 8.42 26.51 5.29
CA GLN A 74 9.84 26.15 5.24
C GLN A 74 10.05 25.03 4.23
N ALA A 75 9.66 25.27 2.97
CA ALA A 75 9.77 24.29 1.91
C ALA A 75 11.22 23.79 1.74
N ASN A 76 11.38 22.49 1.87
CA ASN A 76 12.60 21.77 1.56
C ASN A 76 12.24 20.53 0.73
N VAL A 77 13.26 19.85 0.19
CA VAL A 77 13.06 18.64 -0.60
C VAL A 77 12.26 17.56 0.16
N GLY A 78 12.45 17.45 1.48
CA GLY A 78 11.72 16.49 2.33
C GLY A 78 10.23 16.79 2.48
N VAL A 79 9.84 18.07 2.59
CA VAL A 79 8.45 18.51 2.66
C VAL A 79 7.74 18.19 1.35
N LEU A 80 8.35 18.56 0.23
CA LEU A 80 7.80 18.29 -1.10
C LEU A 80 7.72 16.78 -1.38
N PHE A 81 8.76 16.04 -1.03
CA PHE A 81 8.78 14.57 -1.11
C PHE A 81 7.61 13.97 -0.33
N THR A 82 7.40 14.38 0.92
CA THR A 82 6.34 13.82 1.75
C THR A 82 4.96 14.09 1.16
N HIS A 83 4.73 15.32 0.67
CA HIS A 83 3.46 15.72 0.08
C HIS A 83 3.14 14.91 -1.19
N GLU A 84 4.08 14.83 -2.13
CA GLU A 84 3.88 14.09 -3.39
C GLU A 84 3.81 12.57 -3.19
N MET A 85 4.61 12.03 -2.26
CA MET A 85 4.69 10.59 -2.04
C MET A 85 3.40 9.98 -1.50
N ILE A 86 2.53 10.75 -0.85
CA ILE A 86 1.22 10.25 -0.41
C ILE A 86 0.41 9.74 -1.61
N LEU A 87 0.38 10.47 -2.73
CA LEU A 87 -0.35 10.03 -3.93
C LEU A 87 0.30 8.79 -4.56
N PHE A 88 1.61 8.84 -4.79
CA PHE A 88 2.30 7.72 -5.46
C PHE A 88 2.25 6.43 -4.64
N THR A 89 2.48 6.51 -3.33
CA THR A 89 2.36 5.35 -2.44
C THR A 89 0.92 4.88 -2.32
N GLY A 90 -0.06 5.80 -2.28
CA GLY A 90 -1.48 5.47 -2.27
C GLY A 90 -1.92 4.69 -3.49
N ILE A 91 -1.52 5.13 -4.69
CA ILE A 91 -1.80 4.41 -5.95
C ILE A 91 -1.15 3.03 -5.95
N MET A 92 0.13 2.93 -5.56
CA MET A 92 0.82 1.64 -5.52
C MET A 92 0.19 0.68 -4.52
N LEU A 93 -0.21 1.17 -3.34
CA LEU A 93 -0.95 0.40 -2.36
C LEU A 93 -2.31 -0.05 -2.90
N ALA A 94 -3.03 0.80 -3.63
CA ALA A 94 -4.31 0.43 -4.25
C ALA A 94 -4.13 -0.72 -5.26
N ILE A 95 -3.11 -0.64 -6.13
CA ILE A 95 -2.78 -1.70 -7.09
C ILE A 95 -2.35 -2.99 -6.38
N MET A 96 -1.51 -2.88 -5.35
CA MET A 96 -1.12 -4.03 -4.53
C MET A 96 -2.35 -4.71 -3.91
N ASN A 97 -3.23 -3.94 -3.28
CA ASN A 97 -4.41 -4.48 -2.61
C ASN A 97 -5.38 -5.14 -3.59
N ILE A 98 -5.71 -4.49 -4.71
CA ILE A 98 -6.67 -5.04 -5.67
C ILE A 98 -6.16 -6.35 -6.30
N THR A 99 -4.85 -6.44 -6.60
CA THR A 99 -4.26 -7.64 -7.21
C THR A 99 -4.14 -8.81 -6.23
N ILE A 100 -3.80 -8.55 -4.97
CA ILE A 100 -3.77 -9.57 -3.92
C ILE A 100 -5.19 -10.05 -3.62
N LEU A 101 -6.11 -9.12 -3.38
CA LEU A 101 -7.49 -9.43 -3.01
C LEU A 101 -8.21 -10.22 -4.11
N ALA A 102 -8.06 -9.83 -5.38
CA ALA A 102 -8.66 -10.55 -6.49
C ALA A 102 -8.17 -12.01 -6.58
N LYS A 103 -6.88 -12.26 -6.30
CA LYS A 103 -6.33 -13.61 -6.34
C LYS A 103 -6.70 -14.46 -5.12
N ASP A 104 -6.86 -13.84 -3.96
CA ASP A 104 -7.18 -14.55 -2.71
C ASP A 104 -8.68 -14.72 -2.45
N THR A 105 -9.53 -14.02 -3.20
CA THR A 105 -10.99 -14.24 -3.21
C THR A 105 -11.38 -15.11 -4.41
N ARG A 106 -11.57 -14.51 -5.57
CA ARG A 106 -11.99 -15.19 -6.81
C ARG A 106 -11.07 -16.34 -7.20
N GLY A 107 -9.76 -16.15 -7.07
CA GLY A 107 -8.80 -17.20 -7.38
C GLY A 107 -8.87 -18.40 -6.45
N ASP A 108 -9.35 -18.25 -5.21
CA ASP A 108 -9.53 -19.36 -4.28
C ASP A 108 -10.85 -20.10 -4.48
N GLU A 109 -11.88 -19.40 -4.95
CA GLU A 109 -13.13 -20.01 -5.41
C GLU A 109 -12.88 -20.84 -6.68
N GLU A 110 -12.19 -20.29 -7.67
CA GLU A 110 -11.85 -20.99 -8.92
C GLU A 110 -10.94 -22.21 -8.66
N ASP A 111 -10.03 -22.13 -7.69
CA ASP A 111 -9.16 -23.24 -7.28
C ASP A 111 -9.88 -24.27 -6.36
N GLY A 112 -11.16 -24.04 -5.98
CA GLY A 112 -11.93 -24.91 -5.08
C GLY A 112 -11.43 -24.95 -3.63
N ARG A 113 -10.54 -24.03 -3.24
CA ARG A 113 -9.90 -24.05 -1.90
C ARG A 113 -10.88 -23.70 -0.80
N THR A 114 -11.81 -22.80 -1.07
CA THR A 114 -12.83 -22.39 -0.10
C THR A 114 -13.67 -23.59 0.36
N GLU A 115 -13.98 -24.52 -0.55
CA GLU A 115 -14.71 -25.76 -0.24
C GLU A 115 -13.90 -26.70 0.65
N ILE A 116 -12.60 -26.88 0.35
CA ILE A 116 -11.69 -27.72 1.14
C ILE A 116 -11.50 -27.16 2.55
N LEU A 117 -11.35 -25.83 2.68
CA LEU A 117 -11.21 -25.18 3.98
C LEU A 117 -12.48 -25.32 4.82
N ASN A 118 -13.66 -25.21 4.20
CA ASN A 118 -14.94 -25.39 4.87
C ASN A 118 -15.24 -26.85 5.27
N ALA A 119 -14.60 -27.85 4.64
CA ALA A 119 -14.68 -29.25 5.05
C ALA A 119 -13.87 -29.56 6.32
N LEU A 120 -12.92 -28.69 6.69
CA LEU A 120 -12.15 -28.82 7.93
C LEU A 120 -12.95 -28.32 9.14
N PRO A 121 -12.63 -28.77 10.37
CA PRO A 121 -13.34 -28.33 11.58
C PRO A 121 -12.94 -26.89 11.96
N ILE A 122 -13.33 -25.89 11.17
CA ILE A 122 -13.08 -24.46 11.39
C ILE A 122 -14.35 -23.76 11.93
N GLY A 123 -14.18 -22.61 12.58
CA GLY A 123 -15.31 -21.83 13.09
C GLY A 123 -16.10 -21.18 11.94
N ARG A 124 -17.43 -21.02 12.12
CA ARG A 124 -18.31 -20.44 11.09
C ARG A 124 -17.92 -19.02 10.65
N GLN A 125 -17.25 -18.26 11.53
CA GLN A 125 -16.76 -16.90 11.24
C GLN A 125 -15.25 -16.87 10.97
N ALA A 126 -14.61 -18.04 10.82
CA ALA A 126 -13.20 -18.16 10.47
C ALA A 126 -12.98 -18.37 8.96
N THR A 127 -14.05 -18.64 8.21
CA THR A 127 -14.03 -18.80 6.76
C THR A 127 -13.77 -17.46 6.05
N VAL A 128 -13.02 -17.52 4.94
CA VAL A 128 -12.68 -16.41 4.04
C VAL A 128 -13.76 -16.26 2.97
#